data_AF-A0A5P9PGK3-F1
#
_entry.id   AF-A0A5P9PGK3-F1
#
_cell.length_a   1.000
_cell.length_b   1.000
_cell.length_c   1.000
_cell.angle_alpha   90.00
_cell.angle_beta   90.00
_cell.angle_gamma   90.00
#
_symmetry.space_group_name_H-M   'P 1'
#
loop_
_entity.id
_entity.type
_entity.pdbx_description
1 polymer ?
#
loop_
_entity_poly.entity_id
_entity_poly.type
_entity_poly.pdbx_seq_one_letter_code
_entity_poly.pdbx_strand_id
1 'polypeptide(L)'
;MAGYSAVLEALRQAGVAARAASETIGGVDAASCLPTGDAGMPGARLVGKVEAVRAAWRSRINGLTSGFSDVSVAFAQAAQRYDANEEAAGADLREATGGRRPV
;
A
#
# COMPACT_ATOMS: atom_id res chain seq x y z
N MET A 1 19.89 -7.09 -18.86
CA MET A 1 19.54 -7.45 -17.47
C MET A 1 19.40 -6.24 -16.51
N ALA A 2 20.00 -5.06 -16.74
CA ALA A 2 19.98 -3.96 -15.76
C ALA A 2 18.65 -3.15 -15.65
N GLY A 3 17.79 -3.18 -16.68
CA GLY A 3 16.53 -2.43 -16.66
C GLY A 3 15.43 -3.07 -15.81
N TYR A 4 15.43 -4.40 -15.70
CA TYR A 4 14.36 -5.15 -15.03
C TYR A 4 14.52 -5.14 -13.50
N SER A 5 15.75 -5.28 -13.00
CA SER A 5 16.06 -5.13 -11.58
C SER A 5 15.75 -3.71 -11.07
N ALA A 6 15.97 -2.69 -11.90
CA ALA A 6 15.61 -1.30 -11.56
C ALA A 6 14.08 -1.12 -11.44
N VAL A 7 13.29 -1.79 -12.27
CA VAL A 7 11.82 -1.76 -12.19
C VAL A 7 11.31 -2.51 -10.96
N LEU A 8 11.90 -3.67 -10.63
CA LEU A 8 11.60 -4.41 -9.41
C LEU A 8 11.91 -3.62 -8.14
N GLU A 9 13.05 -2.94 -8.13
CA GLU A 9 13.43 -2.08 -7.02
C GLU A 9 12.49 -0.87 -6.89
N ALA A 10 12.10 -0.25 -8.01
CA ALA A 10 11.10 0.83 -8.00
C ALA A 10 9.74 0.36 -7.47
N LEU A 11 9.29 -0.85 -7.81
CA LEU A 11 8.07 -1.47 -7.29
C LEU A 11 8.15 -1.71 -5.78
N ARG A 12 9.29 -2.21 -5.27
CA ARG A 12 9.53 -2.40 -3.84
C ARG A 12 9.50 -1.06 -3.10
N GLN A 13 10.18 -0.04 -3.61
CA GLN A 13 10.20 1.30 -3.02
C GLN A 13 8.81 1.96 -3.02
N ALA A 14 8.04 1.79 -4.10
CA ALA A 14 6.66 2.28 -4.17
C ALA A 14 5.75 1.61 -3.12
N GLY A 15 5.91 0.30 -2.89
CA GLY A 15 5.18 -0.42 -1.83
C GLY A 15 5.52 0.11 -0.42
N VAL A 16 6.81 0.32 -0.13
CA VAL A 16 7.26 0.92 1.14
C VAL A 16 6.68 2.33 1.32
N ALA A 17 6.73 3.16 0.29
CA ALA A 17 6.19 4.52 0.33
C ALA A 17 4.66 4.52 0.55
N ALA A 18 3.92 3.62 -0.11
CA ALA A 18 2.49 3.45 0.07
C ALA A 18 2.15 3.05 1.51
N ARG A 19 2.91 2.11 2.09
CA ARG A 19 2.75 1.71 3.50
C ARG A 19 3.03 2.87 4.46
N ALA A 20 4.13 3.60 4.26
CA ALA A 20 4.47 4.75 5.09
C ALA A 20 3.41 5.87 5.01
N ALA A 21 2.85 6.11 3.82
CA ALA A 21 1.74 7.03 3.63
C ALA A 21 0.47 6.56 4.36
N SER A 22 0.17 5.26 4.30
CA SER A 22 -0.94 4.65 5.03
C SER A 22 -0.80 4.81 6.55
N GLU A 23 0.39 4.53 7.10
CA GLU A 23 0.69 4.70 8.53
C GLU A 23 0.60 6.18 8.95
N THR A 24 1.10 7.09 8.12
CA THR A 24 1.02 8.54 8.36
C THR A 24 -0.43 9.04 8.37
N ILE A 25 -1.22 8.66 7.36
CA ILE A 25 -2.64 9.06 7.25
C ILE A 25 -3.46 8.46 8.38
N GLY A 26 -3.24 7.18 8.70
CA GLY A 26 -3.91 6.49 9.81
C GLY A 26 -3.59 7.09 11.18
N GLY A 27 -2.39 7.66 11.36
CA GLY A 27 -1.98 8.33 12.60
C GLY A 27 -2.66 9.69 12.84
N VAL A 28 -3.30 10.29 11.83
CA VAL A 28 -3.98 11.59 11.97
C VAL A 28 -5.39 11.41 12.52
N ASP A 29 -5.52 11.42 13.85
CA ASP A 29 -6.83 11.44 14.52
C ASP A 29 -7.42 12.86 14.60
N ALA A 30 -7.68 13.50 13.45
CA ALA A 30 -8.35 14.80 13.41
C ALA A 30 -9.79 14.74 13.96
N ALA A 31 -10.37 13.54 14.04
CA ALA A 31 -11.62 13.30 14.73
C ALA A 31 -11.50 13.62 16.22
N SER A 32 -10.42 13.20 16.91
CA SER A 32 -10.19 13.52 18.33
C SER A 32 -10.15 15.02 18.64
N CYS A 33 -9.74 15.85 17.67
CA CYS A 33 -9.70 17.31 17.81
C CYS A 33 -11.07 17.99 17.73
N LEU A 34 -12.11 17.27 17.27
CA LEU A 34 -13.46 17.83 17.21
C LEU A 34 -14.07 17.89 18.62
N PRO A 35 -14.67 19.03 19.02
CA PRO A 35 -15.31 19.16 20.32
C PRO A 35 -16.44 18.13 20.46
N THR A 36 -16.50 17.48 21.62
CA THR A 36 -17.64 16.63 21.99
C THR A 36 -18.84 17.52 22.30
N GLY A 37 -20.06 17.07 21.98
CA GLY A 37 -21.27 17.90 22.06
C GLY A 37 -21.52 18.57 23.41
N ASP A 38 -21.06 17.94 24.50
CA ASP A 38 -21.18 18.46 25.86
C ASP A 38 -20.17 19.58 26.19
N ALA A 39 -19.10 19.72 25.40
CA ALA A 39 -17.98 20.62 25.68
C ALA A 39 -18.18 22.07 25.18
N GLY A 40 -19.34 22.43 24.61
CA GLY A 40 -19.59 23.85 24.31
C GLY A 40 -20.64 24.21 23.25
N MET A 41 -21.41 23.27 22.71
CA MET A 41 -22.42 23.59 21.68
C MET A 41 -23.80 23.05 22.05
N PRO A 42 -24.59 23.81 22.84
CA PRO A 42 -25.96 23.45 23.19
C PRO A 42 -26.81 23.41 21.91
N GLY A 43 -27.18 22.21 21.47
CA GLY A 43 -28.08 22.03 20.33
C GLY A 43 -27.91 20.69 19.62
N ALA A 44 -28.92 19.82 19.74
CA ALA A 44 -28.93 18.46 19.17
C ALA A 44 -28.57 18.41 17.67
N ARG A 45 -28.96 19.43 16.89
CA ARG A 45 -28.65 19.51 15.45
C ARG A 45 -27.17 19.75 15.16
N LEU A 46 -26.46 20.47 16.03
CA LEU A 46 -25.05 20.82 15.80
C LEU A 46 -24.14 19.67 16.24
N VAL A 47 -24.47 19.02 17.36
CA VAL A 47 -23.84 17.78 17.81
C VAL A 47 -23.94 16.68 16.75
N GLY A 48 -25.13 16.46 16.18
CA GLY A 48 -25.31 15.46 15.12
C GLY A 48 -24.49 15.73 13.85
N LYS A 49 -24.24 17.00 13.51
CA LYS A 49 -23.39 17.36 12.36
C LYS A 49 -21.91 17.12 12.64
N VAL A 50 -21.43 17.44 13.85
CA VAL A 50 -20.04 17.18 14.25
C VAL A 50 -19.76 15.68 14.27
N GLU A 51 -20.69 14.86 14.79
CA GLU A 51 -20.58 13.41 14.75
C GLU A 51 -20.61 12.85 13.32
N ALA A 52 -21.44 13.41 12.42
CA ALA A 52 -21.42 13.05 11.01
C ALA A 52 -20.08 13.35 10.34
N VAL A 53 -19.45 14.50 10.65
CA VAL A 53 -18.11 14.84 10.16
C VAL A 53 -17.06 13.88 10.72
N ARG A 54 -17.13 13.56 12.02
CA ARG A 54 -16.25 12.58 12.68
C ARG A 54 -16.33 11.22 12.00
N ALA A 55 -17.53 10.74 11.73
CA ALA A 55 -17.77 9.45 11.06
C ALA A 55 -17.28 9.46 9.61
N ALA A 56 -17.57 10.51 8.84
CA ALA A 56 -17.13 10.66 7.46
C ALA A 56 -15.59 10.72 7.37
N TRP A 57 -14.95 11.43 8.29
CA TRP A 57 -13.49 11.50 8.37
C TRP A 57 -12.85 10.13 8.65
N ARG A 58 -13.34 9.41 9.66
CA ARG A 58 -12.88 8.05 9.97
C ARG A 58 -13.05 7.10 8.79
N SER A 59 -14.21 7.15 8.12
CA SER A 59 -14.47 6.33 6.93
C SER A 59 -13.49 6.65 5.80
N ARG A 60 -13.18 7.93 5.58
CA ARG A 60 -12.23 8.37 4.54
C ARG A 60 -10.81 7.91 4.85
N ILE A 61 -10.35 8.07 6.09
CA ILE A 61 -9.02 7.58 6.53
C ILE A 61 -8.92 6.07 6.33
N ASN A 62 -9.93 5.32 6.77
CA ASN A 62 -9.93 3.87 6.64
C ASN A 62 -9.85 3.43 5.17
N GLY A 63 -10.62 4.08 4.28
CA GLY A 63 -10.59 3.76 2.85
C GLY A 63 -9.26 4.11 2.17
N LEU A 64 -8.62 5.21 2.55
CA LEU A 64 -7.29 5.56 2.05
C LEU A 64 -6.23 4.56 2.56
N THR A 65 -6.27 4.24 3.85
CA THR A 65 -5.35 3.28 4.49
C THR A 65 -5.47 1.90 3.85
N SER A 66 -6.69 1.39 3.64
CA SER A 66 -6.89 0.10 2.97
C SER A 66 -6.41 0.13 1.52
N GLY A 67 -6.72 1.20 0.77
CA GLY A 67 -6.30 1.33 -0.62
C GLY A 67 -4.77 1.33 -0.79
N PHE A 68 -4.05 2.06 0.07
CA PHE A 68 -2.58 2.06 0.04
C PHE A 68 -1.98 0.71 0.46
N SER A 69 -2.59 0.02 1.44
CA SER A 69 -2.20 -1.34 1.83
C SER A 69 -2.37 -2.33 0.67
N ASP A 70 -3.52 -2.28 -0.02
CA ASP A 70 -3.82 -3.17 -1.15
C ASP A 70 -2.84 -2.96 -2.31
N VAL A 71 -2.51 -1.71 -2.62
CA VAL A 71 -1.50 -1.36 -3.64
C VAL A 71 -0.12 -1.88 -3.24
N SER A 72 0.27 -1.74 -1.97
CA SER A 72 1.54 -2.29 -1.48
C SER A 72 1.60 -3.81 -1.62
N VAL A 73 0.51 -4.52 -1.31
CA VAL A 73 0.43 -5.98 -1.47
C VAL A 73 0.51 -6.36 -2.95
N ALA A 74 -0.19 -5.65 -3.83
CA ALA A 74 -0.17 -5.91 -5.27
C ALA A 74 1.24 -5.73 -5.85
N PHE A 75 1.97 -4.69 -5.45
CA PHE A 75 3.36 -4.49 -5.89
C PHE A 75 4.32 -5.57 -5.36
N ALA A 76 4.17 -6.00 -4.10
CA ALA A 76 4.97 -7.09 -3.55
C ALA A 76 4.73 -8.41 -4.30
N GLN A 77 3.47 -8.74 -4.60
CA GLN A 77 3.11 -9.94 -5.38
C GLN A 77 3.62 -9.86 -6.82
N ALA A 78 3.53 -8.69 -7.46
CA ALA A 78 4.07 -8.50 -8.80
C ALA A 78 5.58 -8.75 -8.81
N ALA A 79 6.32 -8.15 -7.86
CA ALA A 79 7.76 -8.35 -7.74
C ALA A 79 8.14 -9.82 -7.55
N GLN A 80 7.44 -10.56 -6.68
CA GLN A 80 7.67 -12.00 -6.47
C GLN A 80 7.45 -12.82 -7.74
N ARG A 81 6.38 -12.54 -8.50
CA ARG A 81 6.08 -13.27 -9.74
C ARG A 81 7.15 -13.02 -10.81
N TYR A 82 7.64 -11.80 -10.90
CA TYR A 82 8.72 -11.46 -11.82
C TYR A 82 10.05 -12.13 -11.43
N ASP A 83 10.43 -12.11 -10.14
CA ASP A 83 11.63 -12.84 -9.65
C ASP A 83 11.55 -14.33 -9.98
N ALA A 84 10.42 -14.98 -9.66
CA ALA A 84 10.23 -16.41 -9.89
C ALA A 84 10.29 -16.79 -11.38
N ASN A 85 9.71 -15.96 -12.25
CA ASN A 85 9.77 -16.19 -13.70
C ASN A 85 11.18 -16.01 -14.26
N GLU A 86 11.98 -15.09 -13.72
CA GLU A 86 13.35 -14.88 -14.15
C GLU A 86 14.29 -15.99 -13.64
N GLU A 87 14.08 -16.49 -12.44
CA GLU A 87 14.75 -17.70 -11.94
C GLU A 87 14.45 -18.92 -12.81
N ALA A 88 13.18 -19.13 -13.19
CA ALA A 88 12.76 -20.21 -14.08
C ALA A 88 13.39 -20.08 -15.47
N ALA A 89 13.32 -18.89 -16.08
CA ALA A 89 13.93 -18.64 -17.38
C ALA A 89 15.45 -18.82 -17.36
N GLY A 90 16.11 -18.42 -16.26
CA GLY A 90 17.55 -18.61 -16.05
C GLY A 90 17.92 -20.09 -15.83
N ALA A 91 17.07 -20.87 -15.17
CA ALA A 91 17.24 -22.31 -15.01
C ALA A 91 17.14 -23.03 -16.36
N ASP A 92 16.09 -22.75 -17.14
CA ASP A 92 15.88 -23.32 -18.48
C ASP A 92 17.05 -23.00 -19.43
N LEU A 93 17.57 -21.75 -19.39
CA LEU A 93 18.73 -21.34 -20.19
C LEU A 93 20.01 -22.06 -19.80
N ARG A 94 20.25 -22.29 -18.50
CA ARG A 94 21.42 -23.06 -18.02
C ARG A 94 21.31 -24.54 -18.39
N GLU A 95 20.11 -25.11 -18.34
CA GLU A 95 19.86 -26.49 -18.79
C GLU A 95 20.06 -26.62 -20.31
N ALA A 96 19.53 -25.68 -21.10
CA ALA A 96 19.69 -25.64 -22.54
C ALA A 96 21.15 -25.46 -23.00
N THR A 97 21.97 -24.73 -22.22
CA THR A 97 23.40 -24.52 -22.53
C THR A 97 24.30 -25.62 -21.96
N GLY A 98 23.92 -26.26 -20.85
CA GLY A 98 24.64 -27.41 -20.27
C GLY A 98 24.49 -28.71 -21.06
N GLY A 99 23.45 -28.85 -21.89
CA GLY A 99 23.22 -30.02 -22.75
C GLY A 99 24.03 -30.05 -24.04
N ARG A 100 24.71 -28.96 -24.43
CA ARG A 100 25.47 -28.89 -25.68
C ARG A 100 26.92 -29.30 -25.44
N ARG A 101 27.15 -30.60 -25.27
CA ARG A 101 28.49 -31.20 -25.27
C ARG A 101 29.07 -31.08 -26.70
N PRO A 102 30.24 -30.45 -26.90
CA PRO A 102 30.83 -30.35 -28.23
C PRO A 102 31.28 -31.75 -28.66
N VAL A 103 30.84 -32.16 -29.84
CA VAL A 103 31.41 -33.29 -30.61
C VAL A 103 32.47 -32.75 -31.56
#